data_AF-A0A960M3S2-F1
#
_entry.id   AF-A0A960M3S2-F1
#
_cell.length_a   1.000
_cell.length_b   1.000
_cell.length_c   1.000
_cell.angle_alpha   90.00
_cell.angle_beta   90.00
_cell.angle_gamma   90.00
#
_symmetry.space_group_name_H-M   'P 1'
#
loop_
_entity.id
_entity.type
_entity.pdbx_description
1 polymer ?
#
loop_
_entity_poly.entity_id
_entity_poly.type
_entity_poly.pdbx_seq_one_letter_code
_entity_poly.pdbx_strand_id
1 'polypeptide(L)'
;MSRYFFLGSILPSLRVGSEPGILFEDLITLYKDNLGSTDLEKVKTIRGYIDLKNIQRLLKKEEIDHRGNLNEKELDEAIVNQEGLPSYLFDFFEEYQEVPDQLRHYSKVFISFFREAEKKHRGFLREYFRFERGWRVLLAGYRAKKLGVDPAVALQHEDFHDPLIAEILAQKDAPFFEFPFEYMELGEKLKDVGHDPDKQYELMADFRFHRIEDLVQDHPFSIEYLLGYLVQLMIVEDRVALDEKRGSENLNEMVKGNL
;
A
#
# COMPACT_ATOMS: atom_id res chain seq x y z
N MET A 1 14.24 8.71 26.38
CA MET A 1 12.79 8.92 26.26
C MET A 1 12.41 10.25 25.59
N SER A 2 13.33 11.16 25.24
CA SER A 2 12.97 12.52 24.78
C SER A 2 12.99 12.77 23.25
N ARG A 3 13.25 11.76 22.41
CA ARG A 3 13.75 12.03 21.04
C ARG A 3 12.71 12.54 20.02
N TYR A 4 11.41 12.31 20.23
CA TYR A 4 10.39 12.68 19.24
C TYR A 4 9.18 13.45 19.81
N PHE A 5 9.27 13.96 21.04
CA PHE A 5 8.18 14.76 21.63
C PHE A 5 7.84 15.98 20.79
N PHE A 6 8.87 16.66 20.25
CA PHE A 6 8.65 17.82 19.39
C PHE A 6 7.77 17.43 18.21
N LEU A 7 8.20 16.46 17.40
CA LEU A 7 7.43 15.97 16.25
C LEU A 7 6.03 15.51 16.64
N GLY A 8 5.91 14.61 17.63
CA GLY A 8 4.60 14.09 18.02
C GLY A 8 3.65 15.11 18.66
N SER A 9 4.11 16.32 18.99
CA SER A 9 3.25 17.40 19.51
C SER A 9 2.84 18.44 18.46
N ILE A 10 3.59 18.56 17.36
CA ILE A 10 3.31 19.55 16.30
C ILE A 10 2.53 18.97 15.12
N LEU A 11 2.46 17.63 15.01
CA LEU A 11 1.77 16.98 13.91
C LEU A 11 0.24 17.17 14.05
N PRO A 12 -0.44 17.69 13.01
CA PRO A 12 -1.88 17.88 13.06
C PRO A 12 -2.62 16.53 13.09
N SER A 13 -3.81 16.49 13.67
CA SER A 13 -4.63 15.28 13.63
C SER A 13 -5.05 14.96 12.19
N LEU A 14 -4.97 13.68 11.81
CA LEU A 14 -5.41 13.18 10.51
C LEU A 14 -6.81 12.58 10.58
N ARG A 15 -7.59 12.71 9.51
CA ARG A 15 -8.90 12.08 9.34
C ARG A 15 -9.11 11.74 7.87
N VAL A 16 -9.63 10.54 7.59
CA VAL A 16 -9.96 10.13 6.22
C VAL A 16 -11.07 11.04 5.66
N GLY A 17 -10.92 11.47 4.41
CA GLY A 17 -11.88 12.35 3.72
C GLY A 17 -11.81 13.82 4.12
N SER A 18 -10.80 14.24 4.89
CA SER A 18 -10.54 15.65 5.22
C SER A 18 -9.17 16.07 4.69
N GLU A 19 -9.03 17.32 4.25
CA GLU A 19 -7.72 17.87 3.90
C GLU A 19 -6.76 17.79 5.11
N PRO A 20 -5.56 17.24 4.92
CA PRO A 20 -4.59 17.15 6.01
C PRO A 20 -4.01 18.53 6.32
N GLY A 21 -3.75 18.80 7.60
CA GLY A 21 -3.12 20.06 8.03
C GLY A 21 -1.63 20.20 7.70
N ILE A 22 -1.04 19.19 7.05
CA ILE A 22 0.35 19.14 6.59
C ILE A 22 0.39 18.27 5.33
N LEU A 23 1.19 18.68 4.33
CA LEU A 23 1.40 17.89 3.12
C LEU A 23 2.56 16.92 3.29
N PHE A 24 2.60 15.87 2.47
CA PHE A 24 3.65 14.87 2.50
C PHE A 24 5.05 15.46 2.38
N GLU A 25 5.27 16.41 1.46
CA GLU A 25 6.60 17.04 1.27
C GLU A 25 7.08 17.82 2.50
N ASP A 26 6.15 18.50 3.18
CA ASP A 26 6.44 19.20 4.43
C ASP A 26 6.76 18.22 5.55
N LEU A 27 6.03 17.11 5.62
CA LEU A 27 6.32 16.03 6.59
C LEU A 27 7.70 15.41 6.34
N ILE A 28 8.06 15.14 5.10
CA ILE A 28 9.37 14.58 4.75
C ILE A 28 10.50 15.56 5.07
N THR A 29 10.31 16.85 4.81
CA THR A 29 11.26 17.91 5.20
C THR A 29 11.45 17.92 6.72
N LEU A 30 10.33 17.92 7.46
CA LEU A 30 10.34 17.87 8.91
C LEU A 30 11.06 16.61 9.43
N TYR A 31 10.86 15.46 8.81
CA TYR A 31 11.54 14.21 9.19
C TYR A 31 13.04 14.27 8.89
N LYS A 32 13.46 14.80 7.73
CA LYS A 32 14.88 14.98 7.39
C LYS A 32 15.61 15.87 8.41
N ASP A 33 14.95 16.91 8.88
CA ASP A 33 15.54 17.87 9.82
C ASP A 33 15.65 17.34 11.26
N ASN A 34 14.83 16.35 11.63
CA ASN A 34 14.66 15.93 13.03
C ASN A 34 14.97 14.46 13.31
N LEU A 35 15.01 13.59 12.30
CA LEU A 35 15.28 12.15 12.48
C LEU A 35 16.76 11.83 12.24
N GLY A 36 17.28 10.89 13.03
CA GLY A 36 18.60 10.32 12.77
C GLY A 36 18.60 9.43 11.52
N SER A 37 19.79 9.19 10.96
CA SER A 37 19.95 8.37 9.74
C SER A 37 19.27 7.01 9.83
N THR A 38 19.39 6.29 10.96
CA THR A 38 18.75 4.99 11.16
C THR A 38 17.21 5.05 11.08
N ASP A 39 16.60 6.14 11.53
CA ASP A 39 15.14 6.30 11.47
C ASP A 39 14.68 6.80 10.10
N LEU A 40 15.48 7.63 9.43
CA LEU A 40 15.25 7.99 8.03
C LEU A 40 15.28 6.77 7.11
N GLU A 41 16.14 5.77 7.38
CA GLU A 41 16.11 4.51 6.63
C GLU A 41 14.77 3.77 6.76
N LYS A 42 14.09 3.85 7.92
CA LYS A 42 12.76 3.26 8.09
C LYS A 42 11.70 3.97 7.25
N VAL A 43 11.78 5.30 7.17
CA VAL A 43 10.94 6.12 6.29
C VAL A 43 11.18 5.74 4.83
N LYS A 44 12.45 5.59 4.42
CA LYS A 44 12.82 5.14 3.08
C LYS A 44 12.30 3.75 2.76
N THR A 45 12.26 2.82 3.72
CA THR A 45 11.65 1.48 3.49
C THR A 45 10.19 1.60 3.08
N ILE A 46 9.39 2.45 3.74
CA ILE A 46 7.97 2.66 3.40
C ILE A 46 7.86 3.26 1.99
N ARG A 47 8.67 4.26 1.68
CA ARG A 47 8.71 4.90 0.35
C ARG A 47 9.24 3.97 -0.74
N GLY A 48 10.09 2.99 -0.39
CA GLY A 48 10.61 1.98 -1.31
C GLY A 48 9.51 1.09 -1.88
N TYR A 49 8.46 0.85 -1.11
CA TYR A 49 7.26 0.16 -1.62
C TYR A 49 6.55 0.98 -2.71
N ILE A 50 6.56 2.31 -2.60
CA ILE A 50 6.00 3.22 -3.59
C ILE A 50 6.88 3.22 -4.84
N ASP A 51 8.20 3.20 -4.72
CA ASP A 51 9.11 3.07 -5.86
C ASP A 51 8.79 1.80 -6.68
N LEU A 52 8.58 0.66 -6.03
CA LEU A 52 8.18 -0.58 -6.71
C LEU A 52 6.81 -0.49 -7.40
N LYS A 53 5.87 0.27 -6.83
CA LYS A 53 4.60 0.59 -7.50
C LYS A 53 4.81 1.52 -8.68
N ASN A 54 5.67 2.52 -8.55
CA ASN A 54 5.98 3.46 -9.62
C ASN A 54 6.58 2.77 -10.82
N ILE A 55 7.48 1.81 -10.61
CA ILE A 55 8.02 0.98 -11.69
C ILE A 55 6.88 0.25 -12.42
N GLN A 56 5.93 -0.33 -11.69
CA GLN A 56 4.74 -0.93 -12.32
C GLN A 56 3.90 0.09 -13.11
N ARG A 57 3.76 1.32 -12.61
CA ARG A 57 3.06 2.41 -13.30
C ARG A 57 3.78 2.83 -14.57
N LEU A 58 5.11 2.95 -14.53
CA LEU A 58 5.93 3.26 -15.71
C LEU A 58 5.77 2.19 -16.80
N LEU A 59 5.77 0.91 -16.43
CA LEU A 59 5.47 -0.18 -17.38
C LEU A 59 4.08 -0.06 -18.04
N LYS A 60 3.11 0.52 -17.32
CA LYS A 60 1.76 0.82 -17.83
C LYS A 60 1.64 2.18 -18.51
N LYS A 61 2.70 3.00 -18.51
CA LYS A 61 2.70 4.39 -18.97
C LYS A 61 1.73 5.29 -18.18
N GLU A 62 1.64 5.04 -16.88
CA GLU A 62 0.86 5.83 -15.92
C GLU A 62 1.77 6.82 -15.15
N GLU A 63 1.19 7.90 -14.63
CA GLU A 63 1.90 8.87 -13.80
C GLU A 63 2.41 8.24 -12.49
N ILE A 64 3.65 8.55 -12.13
CA ILE A 64 4.26 8.07 -10.89
C ILE A 64 3.70 8.77 -9.66
N ASP A 65 3.81 8.11 -8.52
CA ASP A 65 3.60 8.70 -7.21
C ASP A 65 4.91 9.34 -6.71
N HIS A 66 4.95 10.67 -6.63
CA HIS A 66 6.17 11.40 -6.24
C HIS A 66 6.62 11.15 -4.80
N ARG A 67 5.80 10.47 -3.97
CA ARG A 67 6.11 10.16 -2.57
C ARG A 67 7.13 9.02 -2.42
N GLY A 68 7.47 8.32 -3.51
CA GLY A 68 8.58 7.37 -3.58
C GLY A 68 9.94 8.00 -3.22
N ASN A 69 11.00 7.20 -3.04
CA ASN A 69 12.34 7.73 -2.80
C ASN A 69 12.95 8.34 -4.06
N LEU A 70 12.55 7.85 -5.23
CA LEU A 70 13.13 8.19 -6.51
C LEU A 70 12.08 8.90 -7.40
N ASN A 71 12.51 9.94 -8.10
CA ASN A 71 11.72 10.52 -9.17
C ASN A 71 11.79 9.67 -10.45
N GLU A 72 11.02 10.03 -11.47
CA GLU A 72 10.94 9.27 -12.74
C GLU A 72 12.31 9.05 -13.40
N LYS A 73 13.12 10.10 -13.50
CA LYS A 73 14.47 10.01 -14.08
C LYS A 73 15.38 9.12 -13.24
N GLU A 74 15.31 9.24 -11.92
CA GLU A 74 16.11 8.41 -11.01
C GLU A 74 15.68 6.94 -11.06
N LEU A 75 14.39 6.64 -11.25
CA LEU A 75 13.89 5.28 -11.46
C LEU A 75 14.43 4.69 -12.77
N ASP A 76 14.40 5.46 -13.86
CA ASP A 76 14.96 5.03 -15.14
C ASP A 76 16.47 4.75 -15.02
N GLU A 77 17.22 5.65 -14.41
CA GLU A 77 18.66 5.46 -14.15
C GLU A 77 18.92 4.24 -13.26
N ALA A 78 18.12 4.03 -12.21
CA ALA A 78 18.25 2.89 -11.31
C ALA A 78 17.98 1.55 -12.00
N ILE A 79 16.99 1.50 -12.91
CA ILE A 79 16.69 0.31 -13.71
C ILE A 79 17.81 0.02 -14.70
N VAL A 80 18.29 1.03 -15.43
CA VAL A 80 19.34 0.88 -16.45
C VAL A 80 20.67 0.47 -15.82
N ASN A 81 21.05 1.10 -14.71
CA ASN A 81 22.32 0.83 -14.05
C ASN A 81 22.25 -0.38 -13.11
N GLN A 82 21.06 -0.91 -12.84
CA GLN A 82 20.82 -1.95 -11.84
C GLN A 82 21.32 -1.58 -10.43
N GLU A 83 21.13 -0.32 -10.04
CA GLU A 83 21.59 0.22 -8.76
C GLU A 83 20.48 0.99 -8.04
N GLY A 84 20.52 1.03 -6.71
CA GLY A 84 19.56 1.81 -5.91
C GLY A 84 18.17 1.18 -5.73
N LEU A 85 17.87 0.07 -6.40
CA LEU A 85 16.66 -0.73 -6.23
C LEU A 85 17.00 -2.15 -5.72
N PRO A 86 16.02 -2.89 -5.17
CA PRO A 86 16.26 -4.24 -4.65
C PRO A 86 16.68 -5.23 -5.75
N SER A 87 17.64 -6.10 -5.47
CA SER A 87 18.20 -7.01 -6.48
C SER A 87 17.17 -7.95 -7.12
N TYR A 88 16.16 -8.38 -6.35
CA TYR A 88 15.09 -9.24 -6.86
C TYR A 88 14.24 -8.59 -7.97
N LEU A 89 14.28 -7.27 -8.11
CA LEU A 89 13.63 -6.57 -9.21
C LEU A 89 14.43 -6.77 -10.51
N PHE A 90 15.76 -6.76 -10.44
CA PHE A 90 16.61 -6.99 -11.59
C PHE A 90 16.54 -8.46 -12.02
N ASP A 91 16.60 -9.38 -11.07
CA ASP A 91 16.35 -10.81 -11.32
C ASP A 91 14.99 -11.03 -12.03
N PHE A 92 13.98 -10.26 -11.63
CA PHE A 92 12.66 -10.30 -12.26
C PHE A 92 12.66 -9.79 -13.71
N PHE A 93 13.37 -8.70 -14.01
CA PHE A 93 13.50 -8.20 -15.38
C PHE A 93 14.36 -9.09 -16.28
N GLU A 94 15.31 -9.82 -15.71
CA GLU A 94 16.05 -10.87 -16.42
C GLU A 94 15.15 -12.06 -16.75
N GLU A 95 14.26 -12.46 -15.83
CA GLU A 95 13.28 -13.53 -16.04
C GLU A 95 12.21 -13.14 -17.08
N TYR A 96 11.75 -11.88 -17.06
CA TYR A 96 10.67 -11.37 -17.92
C TYR A 96 11.14 -10.18 -18.74
N GLN A 97 11.47 -10.44 -20.02
CA GLN A 97 12.07 -9.43 -20.90
C GLN A 97 11.03 -8.50 -21.56
N GLU A 98 9.80 -8.98 -21.76
CA GLU A 98 8.74 -8.25 -22.45
C GLU A 98 7.76 -7.60 -21.47
N VAL A 99 7.38 -6.35 -21.73
CA VAL A 99 6.47 -5.57 -20.86
C VAL A 99 5.14 -6.30 -20.55
N PRO A 100 4.46 -6.95 -21.51
CA PRO A 100 3.24 -7.71 -21.19
C PRO A 100 3.46 -8.82 -20.16
N ASP A 101 4.58 -9.53 -20.24
CA ASP A 101 4.91 -10.61 -19.30
C ASP A 101 5.35 -10.05 -17.95
N GLN A 102 6.12 -8.95 -17.95
CA GLN A 102 6.46 -8.22 -16.73
C GLN A 102 5.19 -7.79 -15.99
N LEU A 103 4.22 -7.19 -16.68
CA LEU A 103 2.97 -6.77 -16.05
C LEU A 103 2.17 -7.95 -15.49
N ARG A 104 2.14 -9.08 -16.21
CA ARG A 104 1.43 -10.29 -15.79
C ARG A 104 2.01 -10.92 -14.53
N HIS A 105 3.34 -10.89 -14.40
CA HIS A 105 4.06 -11.57 -13.32
C HIS A 105 4.57 -10.62 -12.23
N TYR A 106 4.29 -9.32 -12.33
CA TYR A 106 4.81 -8.28 -11.43
C TYR A 106 4.49 -8.53 -9.95
N SER A 107 3.44 -9.29 -9.62
CA SER A 107 3.14 -9.63 -8.22
C SER A 107 4.30 -10.36 -7.52
N LYS A 108 5.17 -11.07 -8.27
CA LYS A 108 6.42 -11.64 -7.74
C LYS A 108 7.30 -10.59 -7.06
N VAL A 109 7.41 -9.39 -7.63
CA VAL A 109 8.21 -8.29 -7.08
C VAL A 109 7.65 -7.87 -5.71
N PHE A 110 6.34 -7.72 -5.58
CA PHE A 110 5.71 -7.40 -4.30
C PHE A 110 5.84 -8.52 -3.28
N ILE A 111 5.74 -9.78 -3.69
CA ILE A 111 5.94 -10.94 -2.81
C ILE A 111 7.36 -10.96 -2.26
N SER A 112 8.37 -10.73 -3.12
CA SER A 112 9.77 -10.61 -2.70
C SER A 112 9.96 -9.45 -1.72
N PHE A 113 9.37 -8.29 -2.01
CA PHE A 113 9.39 -7.12 -1.11
C PHE A 113 8.83 -7.45 0.27
N PHE A 114 7.62 -8.01 0.36
CA PHE A 114 6.99 -8.31 1.65
C PHE A 114 7.77 -9.38 2.43
N ARG A 115 8.28 -10.42 1.75
CA ARG A 115 9.11 -11.46 2.38
C ARG A 115 10.42 -10.88 2.93
N GLU A 116 11.09 -10.00 2.19
CA GLU A 116 12.31 -9.35 2.68
C GLU A 116 11.99 -8.42 3.85
N ALA A 117 10.94 -7.60 3.73
CA ALA A 117 10.54 -6.66 4.77
C ALA A 117 10.21 -7.38 6.09
N GLU A 118 9.50 -8.51 6.02
CA GLU A 118 9.15 -9.31 7.20
C GLU A 118 10.40 -9.92 7.89
N LYS A 119 11.37 -10.37 7.10
CA LYS A 119 12.64 -10.94 7.61
C LYS A 119 13.53 -9.86 8.23
N LYS A 120 13.71 -8.74 7.51
CA LYS A 120 14.65 -7.67 7.80
C LYS A 120 14.21 -6.77 8.95
N HIS A 121 12.91 -6.50 9.07
CA HIS A 121 12.39 -5.54 10.03
C HIS A 121 11.75 -6.20 11.26
N ARG A 122 11.51 -5.37 12.28
CA ARG A 122 10.86 -5.71 13.56
C ARG A 122 9.95 -4.55 13.96
N GLY A 123 9.09 -4.78 14.96
CA GLY A 123 8.15 -3.76 15.44
C GLY A 123 7.21 -3.28 14.32
N PHE A 124 6.89 -1.98 14.33
CA PHE A 124 5.90 -1.39 13.42
C PHE A 124 6.09 -1.77 11.95
N LEU A 125 7.29 -1.62 11.38
CA LEU A 125 7.50 -1.91 9.96
C LEU A 125 7.15 -3.35 9.58
N ARG A 126 7.50 -4.32 10.43
CA ARG A 126 7.18 -5.72 10.17
C ARG A 126 5.67 -5.96 10.20
N GLU A 127 5.01 -5.46 11.24
CA GLU A 127 3.57 -5.65 11.40
C GLU A 127 2.78 -4.87 10.32
N TYR A 128 3.25 -3.68 9.94
CA TYR A 128 2.70 -2.88 8.85
C TYR A 128 2.77 -3.61 7.51
N PHE A 129 3.94 -4.12 7.13
CA PHE A 129 4.07 -4.82 5.84
C PHE A 129 3.38 -6.17 5.82
N ARG A 130 3.32 -6.88 6.97
CA ARG A 130 2.49 -8.07 7.11
C ARG A 130 1.02 -7.76 6.92
N PHE A 131 0.53 -6.69 7.54
CA PHE A 131 -0.83 -6.20 7.36
C PHE A 131 -1.11 -5.81 5.90
N GLU A 132 -0.23 -5.01 5.28
CA GLU A 132 -0.37 -4.58 3.88
C GLU A 132 -0.44 -5.76 2.91
N ARG A 133 0.34 -6.82 3.13
CA ARG A 133 0.22 -8.06 2.35
C ARG A 133 -1.09 -8.78 2.67
N GLY A 134 -1.41 -8.94 3.95
CA GLY A 134 -2.55 -9.74 4.43
C GLY A 134 -3.87 -9.35 3.78
N TRP A 135 -4.24 -8.07 3.87
CA TRP A 135 -5.50 -7.62 3.27
C TRP A 135 -5.50 -7.71 1.73
N ARG A 136 -4.36 -7.50 1.06
CA ARG A 136 -4.26 -7.57 -0.41
C ARG A 136 -4.48 -8.98 -0.91
N VAL A 137 -3.87 -9.97 -0.26
CA VAL A 137 -4.04 -11.38 -0.60
C VAL A 137 -5.48 -11.82 -0.32
N LEU A 138 -6.04 -11.41 0.82
CA LEU A 138 -7.45 -11.70 1.14
C LEU A 138 -8.41 -11.13 0.09
N LEU A 139 -8.19 -9.88 -0.33
CA LEU A 139 -8.97 -9.29 -1.42
C LEU A 139 -8.79 -10.02 -2.75
N ALA A 140 -7.59 -10.49 -3.06
CA ALA A 140 -7.34 -11.28 -4.28
C ALA A 140 -8.14 -12.59 -4.24
N GLY A 141 -8.12 -13.32 -3.11
CA GLY A 141 -8.93 -14.52 -2.90
C GLY A 141 -10.43 -14.25 -2.98
N TYR A 142 -10.90 -13.21 -2.28
CA TYR A 142 -12.30 -12.78 -2.28
C TYR A 142 -12.80 -12.44 -3.70
N ARG A 143 -12.02 -11.67 -4.45
CA ARG A 143 -12.34 -11.29 -5.83
C ARG A 143 -12.31 -12.49 -6.77
N ALA A 144 -11.30 -13.36 -6.67
CA ALA A 144 -11.24 -14.59 -7.45
C ALA A 144 -12.51 -15.42 -7.25
N LYS A 145 -12.93 -15.61 -5.99
CA LYS A 145 -14.16 -16.33 -5.66
C LYS A 145 -15.40 -15.69 -6.26
N LYS A 146 -15.57 -14.37 -6.10
CA LYS A 146 -16.70 -13.62 -6.67
C LYS A 146 -16.76 -13.70 -8.21
N LEU A 147 -15.61 -13.78 -8.87
CA LEU A 147 -15.50 -13.86 -10.33
C LEU A 147 -15.56 -15.31 -10.86
N GLY A 148 -15.68 -16.31 -9.99
CA GLY A 148 -15.61 -17.71 -10.39
C GLY A 148 -14.24 -18.15 -10.91
N VAL A 149 -13.18 -17.40 -10.58
CA VAL A 149 -11.79 -17.72 -10.92
C VAL A 149 -11.20 -18.57 -9.79
N ASP A 150 -10.42 -19.59 -10.14
CA ASP A 150 -9.70 -20.40 -9.16
C ASP A 150 -8.73 -19.51 -8.35
N PRO A 151 -8.85 -19.43 -7.01
CA PRO A 151 -7.94 -18.66 -6.17
C PRO A 151 -6.46 -19.04 -6.36
N ALA A 152 -6.17 -20.28 -6.74
CA ALA A 152 -4.80 -20.73 -7.03
C ALA A 152 -4.18 -20.00 -8.23
N VAL A 153 -5.00 -19.55 -9.19
CA VAL A 153 -4.53 -18.75 -10.34
C VAL A 153 -4.20 -17.33 -9.89
N ALA A 154 -5.06 -16.73 -9.06
CA ALA A 154 -4.84 -15.39 -8.54
C ALA A 154 -3.63 -15.31 -7.60
N LEU A 155 -3.33 -16.40 -6.89
CA LEU A 155 -2.24 -16.50 -5.90
C LEU A 155 -1.05 -17.35 -6.39
N GLN A 156 -0.92 -17.60 -7.69
CA GLN A 156 0.04 -18.54 -8.28
C GLN A 156 1.53 -18.29 -7.93
N HIS A 157 1.88 -17.10 -7.43
CA HIS A 157 3.25 -16.72 -7.06
C HIS A 157 3.49 -16.72 -5.53
N GLU A 158 2.43 -16.91 -4.74
CA GLU A 158 2.50 -16.94 -3.28
C GLU A 158 3.05 -18.27 -2.77
N ASP A 159 3.46 -18.29 -1.49
CA ASP A 159 3.88 -19.54 -0.83
C ASP A 159 2.64 -20.31 -0.37
N PHE A 160 2.41 -21.51 -0.89
CA PHE A 160 1.24 -22.32 -0.53
C PHE A 160 1.36 -22.94 0.88
N HIS A 161 2.53 -22.86 1.50
CA HIS A 161 2.74 -23.24 2.91
C HIS A 161 2.50 -22.08 3.88
N ASP A 162 2.32 -20.86 3.39
CA ASP A 162 1.88 -19.74 4.21
C ASP A 162 0.46 -20.02 4.74
N PRO A 163 0.22 -19.95 6.07
CA PRO A 163 -1.08 -20.27 6.65
C PRO A 163 -2.24 -19.48 6.06
N LEU A 164 -2.05 -18.19 5.77
CA LEU A 164 -3.08 -17.33 5.18
C LEU A 164 -3.42 -17.76 3.76
N ILE A 165 -2.40 -18.11 2.97
CA ILE A 165 -2.56 -18.58 1.59
C ILE A 165 -3.27 -19.94 1.59
N ALA A 166 -2.82 -20.87 2.44
CA ALA A 166 -3.43 -22.18 2.58
C ALA A 166 -4.91 -22.08 2.98
N GLU A 167 -5.26 -21.17 3.90
CA GLU A 167 -6.64 -20.91 4.31
C GLU A 167 -7.50 -20.39 3.14
N ILE A 168 -6.99 -19.47 2.33
CA ILE A 168 -7.69 -18.97 1.13
C ILE A 168 -7.90 -20.09 0.10
N LEU A 169 -6.86 -20.90 -0.16
CA LEU A 169 -6.93 -21.98 -1.14
C LEU A 169 -7.88 -23.10 -0.70
N ALA A 170 -7.97 -23.39 0.61
CA ALA A 170 -8.89 -24.37 1.16
C ALA A 170 -10.37 -24.02 0.88
N GLN A 171 -10.67 -22.74 0.64
CA GLN A 171 -12.02 -22.26 0.33
C GLN A 171 -12.39 -22.36 -1.16
N LYS A 172 -11.56 -23.00 -2.00
CA LYS A 172 -11.79 -23.14 -3.45
C LYS A 172 -13.19 -23.66 -3.79
N ASP A 173 -13.67 -24.67 -3.06
CA ASP A 173 -14.97 -25.32 -3.32
C ASP A 173 -16.10 -24.82 -2.38
N ALA A 174 -15.79 -23.90 -1.46
CA ALA A 174 -16.79 -23.34 -0.54
C ALA A 174 -17.87 -22.53 -1.31
N PRO A 175 -19.13 -22.45 -0.84
CA PRO A 175 -20.14 -21.64 -1.53
C PRO A 175 -19.86 -20.14 -1.46
N PHE A 176 -19.18 -19.68 -0.40
CA PHE A 176 -18.86 -18.27 -0.16
C PHE A 176 -17.41 -18.14 0.27
N PHE A 177 -16.85 -16.94 0.13
CA PHE A 177 -15.55 -16.60 0.71
C PHE A 177 -15.75 -16.11 2.15
N GLU A 178 -15.03 -16.72 3.08
CA GLU A 178 -14.99 -16.38 4.49
C GLU A 178 -13.64 -15.74 4.81
N PHE A 179 -13.70 -14.55 5.43
CA PHE A 179 -12.51 -13.86 5.90
C PHE A 179 -12.06 -14.49 7.24
N PRO A 180 -10.74 -14.60 7.48
CA PRO A 180 -10.22 -14.98 8.79
C PRO A 180 -10.74 -14.05 9.88
N PHE A 181 -10.75 -14.52 11.13
CA PHE A 181 -11.31 -13.78 12.26
C PHE A 181 -10.80 -12.33 12.37
N GLU A 182 -9.50 -12.11 12.17
CA GLU A 182 -8.87 -10.78 12.20
C GLU A 182 -9.43 -9.81 11.14
N TYR A 183 -9.99 -10.33 10.05
CA TYR A 183 -10.54 -9.55 8.92
C TYR A 183 -12.05 -9.75 8.76
N MET A 184 -12.75 -10.31 9.75
CA MET A 184 -14.18 -10.60 9.66
C MET A 184 -15.00 -9.33 9.41
N GLU A 185 -14.72 -8.27 10.16
CA GLU A 185 -15.39 -6.96 10.01
C GLU A 185 -15.18 -6.37 8.61
N LEU A 186 -13.96 -6.51 8.06
CA LEU A 186 -13.66 -6.09 6.70
C LEU A 186 -14.54 -6.85 5.69
N GLY A 187 -14.66 -8.17 5.88
CA GLY A 187 -15.47 -9.04 5.03
C GLY A 187 -16.96 -8.72 5.06
N GLU A 188 -17.50 -8.38 6.24
CA GLU A 188 -18.89 -7.93 6.40
C GLU A 188 -19.13 -6.61 5.66
N LYS A 189 -18.31 -5.59 5.93
CA LYS A 189 -18.43 -4.29 5.26
C LYS A 189 -18.24 -4.39 3.75
N LEU A 190 -17.36 -5.28 3.26
CA LEU A 190 -17.16 -5.54 1.82
C LEU A 190 -18.38 -6.17 1.16
N LYS A 191 -19.19 -6.93 1.90
CA LYS A 191 -20.47 -7.46 1.38
C LYS A 191 -21.49 -6.34 1.25
N ASP A 192 -21.56 -5.46 2.24
CA ASP A 192 -22.52 -4.34 2.27
C ASP A 192 -22.30 -3.33 1.14
N VAL A 193 -21.04 -2.98 0.85
CA VAL A 193 -20.72 -2.05 -0.26
C VAL A 193 -20.82 -2.70 -1.65
N GLY A 194 -20.92 -4.03 -1.73
CA GLY A 194 -21.13 -4.75 -2.98
C GLY A 194 -19.97 -4.64 -3.97
N HIS A 195 -20.26 -4.22 -5.21
CA HIS A 195 -19.30 -4.13 -6.32
C HIS A 195 -18.88 -2.69 -6.67
N ASP A 196 -19.36 -1.70 -5.91
CA ASP A 196 -19.05 -0.29 -6.12
C ASP A 196 -17.55 -0.06 -5.84
N PRO A 197 -16.73 0.25 -6.86
CA PRO A 197 -15.29 0.40 -6.70
C PRO A 197 -14.93 1.55 -5.75
N ASP A 198 -15.72 2.63 -5.75
CA ASP A 198 -15.45 3.82 -4.95
C ASP A 198 -15.74 3.54 -3.48
N LYS A 199 -16.88 2.91 -3.18
CA LYS A 199 -17.19 2.50 -1.80
C LYS A 199 -16.24 1.44 -1.27
N GLN A 200 -15.80 0.51 -2.13
CA GLN A 200 -14.75 -0.44 -1.74
C GLN A 200 -13.44 0.29 -1.43
N TYR A 201 -13.07 1.28 -2.22
CA TYR A 201 -11.87 2.08 -1.98
C TYR A 201 -11.97 2.86 -0.66
N GLU A 202 -13.09 3.54 -0.40
CA GLU A 202 -13.38 4.23 0.87
C GLU A 202 -13.24 3.29 2.06
N LEU A 203 -13.90 2.14 1.99
CA LEU A 203 -13.82 1.12 3.02
C LEU A 203 -12.39 0.65 3.26
N MET A 204 -11.59 0.45 2.21
CA MET A 204 -10.19 0.05 2.35
C MET A 204 -9.33 1.17 2.95
N ALA A 205 -9.57 2.43 2.57
CA ALA A 205 -8.86 3.57 3.13
C ALA A 205 -9.12 3.69 4.63
N ASP A 206 -10.38 3.62 5.04
CA ASP A 206 -10.77 3.64 6.46
C ASP A 206 -10.20 2.46 7.23
N PHE A 207 -10.36 1.24 6.72
CA PHE A 207 -9.85 0.05 7.38
C PHE A 207 -8.33 0.11 7.59
N ARG A 208 -7.59 0.54 6.56
CA ARG A 208 -6.14 0.73 6.65
C ARG A 208 -5.80 1.82 7.66
N PHE A 209 -6.47 2.97 7.60
CA PHE A 209 -6.19 4.09 8.50
C PHE A 209 -6.32 3.71 9.98
N HIS A 210 -7.44 3.08 10.35
CA HIS A 210 -7.70 2.66 11.74
C HIS A 210 -6.76 1.52 12.17
N ARG A 211 -6.44 0.59 11.26
CA ARG A 211 -5.46 -0.45 11.58
C ARG A 211 -4.07 0.11 11.87
N ILE A 212 -3.65 1.16 11.17
CA ILE A 212 -2.39 1.85 11.50
C ILE A 212 -2.49 2.55 12.85
N GLU A 213 -3.62 3.18 13.17
CA GLU A 213 -3.88 3.80 14.48
C GLU A 213 -3.70 2.79 15.61
N ASP A 214 -4.34 1.61 15.48
CA ASP A 214 -4.25 0.53 16.46
C ASP A 214 -2.81 0.04 16.68
N LEU A 215 -1.99 -0.01 15.62
CA LEU A 215 -0.60 -0.45 15.67
C LEU A 215 0.32 0.54 16.40
N VAL A 216 -0.09 1.80 16.56
CA VAL A 216 0.77 2.86 17.13
C VAL A 216 0.19 3.52 18.38
N GLN A 217 -1.06 3.22 18.76
CA GLN A 217 -1.77 3.86 19.87
C GLN A 217 -1.00 3.81 21.21
N ASP A 218 -0.31 2.70 21.48
CA ASP A 218 0.47 2.48 22.71
C ASP A 218 1.89 3.08 22.65
N HIS A 219 2.22 3.77 21.57
CA HIS A 219 3.57 4.27 21.29
C HIS A 219 3.61 5.79 21.02
N PRO A 220 2.95 6.65 21.82
CA PRO A 220 2.98 8.08 21.58
C PRO A 220 4.43 8.60 21.66
N PHE A 221 4.77 9.54 20.77
CA PHE A 221 6.10 10.15 20.68
C PHE A 221 7.24 9.16 20.39
N SER A 222 6.96 8.08 19.68
CA SER A 222 7.97 7.12 19.21
C SER A 222 8.19 7.20 17.70
N ILE A 223 9.21 6.50 17.21
CA ILE A 223 9.42 6.34 15.76
C ILE A 223 8.27 5.56 15.11
N GLU A 224 7.71 4.56 15.80
CA GLU A 224 6.54 3.80 15.35
C GLU A 224 5.36 4.74 15.10
N TYR A 225 5.08 5.67 16.02
CA TYR A 225 4.05 6.70 15.83
C TYR A 225 4.30 7.56 14.60
N LEU A 226 5.53 8.04 14.40
CA LEU A 226 5.89 8.85 13.22
C LEU A 226 5.77 8.06 11.90
N LEU A 227 6.12 6.78 11.90
CA LEU A 227 5.94 5.92 10.72
C LEU A 227 4.46 5.63 10.46
N GLY A 228 3.65 5.43 11.51
CA GLY A 228 2.20 5.30 11.39
C GLY A 228 1.57 6.57 10.82
N TYR A 229 1.96 7.72 11.35
CA TYR A 229 1.50 9.02 10.86
C TYR A 229 1.82 9.22 9.37
N LEU A 230 3.03 8.87 8.93
CA LEU A 230 3.43 8.93 7.52
C LEU A 230 2.49 8.09 6.65
N VAL A 231 2.18 6.86 7.05
CA VAL A 231 1.28 5.97 6.31
C VAL A 231 -0.14 6.51 6.28
N GLN A 232 -0.64 6.99 7.41
CA GLN A 232 -1.96 7.59 7.52
C GLN A 232 -2.09 8.85 6.66
N LEU A 233 -1.07 9.70 6.62
CA LEU A 233 -1.06 10.90 5.78
C LEU A 233 -1.19 10.54 4.31
N MET A 234 -0.43 9.54 3.83
CA MET A 234 -0.53 9.08 2.44
C MET A 234 -1.94 8.56 2.12
N ILE A 235 -2.58 7.84 3.05
CA ILE A 235 -3.97 7.36 2.88
C ILE A 235 -4.95 8.54 2.76
N VAL A 236 -4.80 9.56 3.61
CA VAL A 236 -5.64 10.76 3.60
C VAL A 236 -5.47 11.54 2.30
N GLU A 237 -4.24 11.79 1.87
CA GLU A 237 -3.96 12.47 0.61
C GLU A 237 -4.49 11.71 -0.60
N ASP A 238 -4.34 10.38 -0.64
CA ASP A 238 -4.89 9.56 -1.71
C ASP A 238 -6.41 9.72 -1.81
N ARG A 239 -7.08 9.83 -0.66
CA ARG A 239 -8.53 9.99 -0.61
C ARG A 239 -8.97 11.37 -1.10
N VAL A 240 -8.29 12.43 -0.65
CA VAL A 240 -8.57 13.81 -1.09
C VAL A 240 -8.38 13.95 -2.60
N ALA A 241 -7.25 13.45 -3.13
CA ALA A 241 -6.97 13.52 -4.55
C ALA A 241 -8.00 12.76 -5.41
N LEU A 242 -8.55 11.65 -4.89
CA LEU A 242 -9.62 10.91 -5.56
C LEU A 242 -10.93 11.72 -5.58
N ASP A 243 -11.28 12.36 -4.46
CA ASP A 243 -12.50 13.19 -4.36
C ASP A 243 -12.42 14.42 -5.29
N GLU A 244 -11.25 15.06 -5.41
CA GLU A 244 -11.02 16.18 -6.34
C GLU A 244 -11.15 15.77 -7.81
N LYS A 245 -10.56 14.62 -8.19
CA LYS A 245 -10.67 14.08 -9.55
C LYS A 245 -12.13 13.81 -9.91
N ARG A 246 -12.88 13.18 -9.01
CA ARG A 246 -14.33 12.92 -9.18
C ARG A 246 -15.14 14.21 -9.28
N GLY A 247 -14.86 15.20 -8.44
CA GLY A 247 -15.50 16.52 -8.51
C GLY A 247 -15.30 17.16 -9.88
N SER A 248 -14.08 17.08 -10.41
CA SER A 248 -13.71 17.61 -11.73
C SER A 248 -14.40 16.86 -12.88
N GLU A 249 -14.49 15.52 -12.80
CA GLU A 249 -15.18 14.68 -13.79
C GLU A 249 -16.69 14.97 -13.82
N ASN A 250 -17.34 15.02 -12.66
CA ASN A 250 -18.77 15.34 -12.54
C ASN A 250 -19.09 16.73 -13.12
N LEU A 251 -18.27 17.74 -12.82
CA LEU A 251 -18.43 19.08 -13.40
C LEU A 251 -18.30 19.06 -14.92
N ASN A 252 -17.34 18.29 -15.46
CA ASN A 252 -17.15 18.15 -16.90
C ASN A 252 -18.33 17.44 -17.59
N GLU A 253 -18.97 16.45 -16.95
CA GLU A 253 -20.18 15.81 -17.49
C GLU A 253 -21.39 16.75 -17.49
N MET A 254 -21.56 17.54 -16.43
CA MET A 254 -22.61 18.57 -16.35
C MET A 254 -22.43 19.65 -17.42
N VAL A 255 -21.19 20.11 -17.66
CA VAL A 255 -20.87 21.10 -18.70
C VAL A 255 -21.08 20.54 -20.11
N LYS A 256 -20.90 19.22 -20.30
CA LYS A 256 -21.13 18.54 -21.59
C LYS A 256 -22.61 18.21 -21.86
N GLY A 257 -23.53 18.46 -20.92
CA GLY A 257 -24.97 18.35 -21.15
C GLY A 257 -25.53 16.92 -21.24
N ASN A 258 -24.87 15.93 -20.64
CA ASN A 258 -25.32 14.53 -20.62
C ASN A 258 -26.09 14.16 -19.33
N LEU A 259 -27.15 14.92 -19.00
CA LEU A 259 -28.14 14.56 -17.97
C LEU A 259 -29.53 14.51 -18.58
#